data_AF-A0A953P151-F1
#
_entry.id   AF-A0A953P151-F1
#
_cell.length_a   1.000
_cell.length_b   1.000
_cell.length_c   1.000
_cell.angle_alpha   90.00
_cell.angle_beta   90.00
_cell.angle_gamma   90.00
#
_symmetry.space_group_name_H-M   'P 1'
#
loop_
_entity.id
_entity.type
_entity.pdbx_description
1 polymer ?
#
loop_
_entity_poly.entity_id
_entity_poly.type
_entity_poly.pdbx_seq_one_letter_code
_entity_poly.pdbx_strand_id
1 'polypeptide(L)'
;MTAIKRRARKLPPIHPGEILREDYMKPLDLTAHRLAMDLHVLATRISEIVHERRAITADTAIRLGRYFKTTARFWLNLQTAYDLEIIEDRMLAQIESEIRPVA
;
A
#
# COMPACT_ATOMS: atom_id res chain seq x y z
N MET A 1 -6.07 -26.89 -34.25
CA MET A 1 -4.97 -26.37 -33.39
C MET A 1 -5.42 -25.05 -32.77
N THR A 2 -6.23 -25.10 -31.71
CA THR A 2 -6.78 -23.89 -31.09
C THR A 2 -5.84 -23.46 -29.97
N ALA A 3 -5.19 -22.31 -30.16
CA ALA A 3 -4.28 -21.74 -29.19
C ALA A 3 -5.04 -21.37 -27.89
N ILE A 4 -4.70 -22.05 -26.80
CA ILE A 4 -5.13 -21.67 -25.46
C ILE A 4 -4.43 -20.35 -25.12
N LYS A 5 -5.15 -19.23 -25.18
CA LYS A 5 -4.71 -17.96 -24.59
C LYS A 5 -4.57 -18.17 -23.08
N ARG A 6 -3.35 -18.47 -22.63
CA ARG A 6 -2.99 -18.53 -21.21
C ARG A 6 -3.21 -17.15 -20.62
N ARG A 7 -4.29 -16.93 -19.86
CA ARG A 7 -4.48 -15.69 -19.08
C ARG A 7 -3.25 -15.53 -18.19
N ALA A 8 -2.52 -14.43 -18.36
CA ALA A 8 -1.42 -14.10 -17.47
C ALA A 8 -1.97 -14.02 -16.04
N ARG A 9 -1.33 -14.71 -15.10
CA ARG A 9 -1.72 -14.68 -13.68
C ARG A 9 -1.39 -13.28 -13.16
N LYS A 10 -2.41 -12.53 -12.73
CA LYS A 10 -2.24 -11.21 -12.08
C LYS A 10 -1.39 -11.39 -10.82
N LEU A 11 -0.42 -10.51 -10.62
CA LEU A 11 0.39 -10.48 -9.40
C LEU A 11 -0.48 -9.99 -8.23
N PRO A 12 -0.21 -10.41 -6.99
CA PRO A 12 -0.94 -9.88 -5.84
C PRO A 12 -0.70 -8.37 -5.70
N PRO A 13 -1.70 -7.61 -5.20
CA PRO A 13 -1.54 -6.19 -4.89
C PRO A 13 -0.41 -5.97 -3.88
N ILE A 14 0.39 -4.93 -4.08
CA ILE A 14 1.52 -4.61 -3.21
C ILE A 14 1.07 -3.63 -2.13
N HIS A 15 1.11 -4.05 -0.87
CA HIS A 15 0.78 -3.18 0.25
C HIS A 15 1.87 -2.11 0.44
N PRO A 16 1.55 -0.84 0.71
CA PRO A 16 2.56 0.22 0.88
C PRO A 16 3.55 -0.04 2.03
N GLY A 17 3.15 -0.86 3.01
CA GLY A 17 4.01 -1.37 4.06
C GLY A 17 5.13 -2.31 3.60
N GLU A 18 4.91 -3.06 2.51
CA GLU A 18 5.96 -3.83 1.85
C GLU A 18 7.00 -2.88 1.25
N ILE A 19 6.55 -1.85 0.52
CA ILE A 19 7.45 -0.82 -0.05
C ILE A 19 8.24 -0.10 1.05
N LEU A 20 7.56 0.29 2.15
CA LEU A 20 8.24 0.89 3.31
C LEU A 20 9.34 -0.02 3.86
N ARG A 21 9.06 -1.33 3.98
CA ARG A 21 9.97 -2.32 4.53
C ARG A 21 11.15 -2.60 3.58
N GLU A 22 10.87 -2.89 2.32
CA GLU A 22 11.85 -3.37 1.34
C GLU A 22 12.69 -2.24 0.73
N ASP A 23 12.09 -1.10 0.40
CA ASP A 23 12.76 -0.05 -0.39
C ASP A 23 13.34 1.07 0.47
N TYR A 24 12.85 1.22 1.71
CA TYR A 24 13.27 2.30 2.61
C TYR A 24 13.95 1.76 3.87
N MET A 25 13.31 0.86 4.60
CA MET A 25 13.84 0.41 5.89
C MET A 25 15.06 -0.52 5.75
N LYS A 26 14.96 -1.58 4.94
CA LYS A 26 16.07 -2.53 4.75
C LYS A 26 17.35 -1.86 4.21
N PRO A 27 17.32 -0.98 3.19
CA PRO A 27 18.54 -0.34 2.67
C PRO A 27 19.19 0.63 3.66
N LEU A 28 18.42 1.13 4.64
CA LEU A 28 18.90 2.07 5.66
C LEU A 28 19.16 1.40 7.02
N ASP A 29 19.05 0.07 7.11
CA ASP A 29 19.19 -0.71 8.34
C ASP A 29 18.27 -0.20 9.49
N LEU A 30 17.05 0.21 9.12
CA LEU A 30 16.07 0.75 10.07
C LEU A 30 15.17 -0.35 10.64
N THR A 31 15.11 -0.43 11.97
CA THR A 31 14.09 -1.23 12.66
C THR A 31 12.77 -0.47 12.74
N ALA A 32 11.64 -1.20 12.84
CA ALA A 32 10.32 -0.58 13.04
C ALA A 32 10.26 0.28 14.31
N HIS A 33 10.93 -0.15 15.38
CA HIS A 33 11.05 0.62 16.61
C HIS A 33 11.81 1.93 16.39
N ARG A 34 12.98 1.88 15.72
CA ARG A 34 13.77 3.07 15.43
C ARG A 34 12.98 4.07 14.59
N LEU A 35 12.36 3.60 13.51
CA LEU A 35 11.53 4.45 12.66
C LEU A 35 10.38 5.08 13.46
N ALA A 36 9.70 4.31 14.31
CA ALA A 36 8.61 4.85 15.14
C ALA A 36 9.06 5.97 16.08
N MET A 37 10.23 5.83 16.70
CA MET A 37 10.80 6.88 17.56
C MET A 37 11.14 8.14 16.74
N ASP A 38 11.79 7.97 15.60
CA ASP A 38 12.15 9.10 14.73
C ASP A 38 10.90 9.82 14.15
N LEU A 39 9.80 9.09 13.94
CA LEU A 39 8.53 9.66 13.48
C LEU A 39 7.64 10.17 14.62
N HIS A 40 8.05 10.00 15.89
CA HIS A 40 7.25 10.29 17.08
C HIS A 40 5.85 9.65 17.06
N VAL A 41 5.79 8.35 16.79
CA VAL A 41 4.57 7.53 16.82
C VAL A 41 4.77 6.24 17.61
N LEU A 42 3.68 5.54 17.93
CA LEU A 42 3.77 4.24 18.60
C LEU A 42 4.47 3.21 17.70
N ALA A 43 5.38 2.42 18.28
CA ALA A 43 6.07 1.34 17.57
C ALA A 43 5.10 0.31 16.97
N THR A 44 3.97 0.05 17.64
CA THR A 44 2.89 -0.81 17.13
C THR A 44 2.35 -0.31 15.80
N ARG A 45 2.22 1.01 15.61
CA ARG A 45 1.74 1.61 14.36
C ARG A 45 2.65 1.24 13.19
N ILE A 46 3.96 1.46 13.33
CA ILE A 46 4.92 1.15 12.27
C ILE A 46 5.02 -0.35 12.07
N SER A 47 5.05 -1.14 13.15
CA SER A 47 5.04 -2.60 13.08
C SER A 47 3.85 -3.13 12.28
N GLU A 48 2.64 -2.66 12.55
CA GLU A 48 1.45 -3.12 11.81
C GLU A 48 1.47 -2.70 10.34
N ILE A 49 2.00 -1.52 10.01
CA ILE A 49 2.16 -1.07 8.62
C ILE A 49 3.14 -1.99 7.89
N VAL A 50 4.34 -2.22 8.44
CA VAL A 50 5.37 -3.04 7.78
C VAL A 50 5.03 -4.53 7.75
N HIS A 51 4.06 -4.99 8.55
CA HIS A 51 3.50 -6.34 8.46
C HIS A 51 2.19 -6.38 7.67
N GLU A 52 1.83 -5.30 6.98
CA GLU A 52 0.72 -5.24 6.03
C GLU A 52 -0.66 -5.44 6.70
N ARG A 53 -0.74 -5.11 8.00
CA ARG A 53 -1.96 -5.22 8.82
C ARG A 53 -2.64 -3.87 9.06
N ARG A 54 -1.99 -2.77 8.70
CA ARG A 54 -2.49 -1.40 8.87
C ARG A 54 -2.16 -0.54 7.65
N ALA A 55 -3.16 0.21 7.20
CA ALA A 55 -3.01 1.21 6.16
C ALA A 55 -2.19 2.44 6.61
N ILE A 56 -1.53 3.08 5.65
CA ILE A 56 -0.89 4.39 5.86
C ILE A 56 -1.96 5.48 5.88
N THR A 57 -2.11 6.15 7.03
CA THR A 57 -2.99 7.32 7.18
C THR A 57 -2.31 8.60 6.68
N ALA A 58 -3.09 9.68 6.47
CA ALA A 58 -2.54 10.98 6.09
C ALA A 58 -1.49 11.53 7.08
N ASP A 59 -1.72 11.41 8.40
CA ASP A 59 -0.73 11.78 9.44
C ASP A 59 0.58 10.98 9.26
N THR A 60 0.48 9.67 9.06
CA THR A 60 1.65 8.82 8.86
C THR A 60 2.37 9.16 7.55
N ALA A 61 1.63 9.43 6.47
CA ALA A 61 2.18 9.82 5.19
C ALA A 61 2.94 11.16 5.26
N ILE A 62 2.45 12.15 6.01
CA ILE A 62 3.17 13.42 6.23
C ILE A 62 4.48 13.17 6.98
N ARG A 63 4.46 12.34 8.02
CA ARG A 63 5.64 11.98 8.81
C ARG A 63 6.68 11.24 7.97
N LEU A 64 6.25 10.22 7.22
CA LEU A 64 7.12 9.45 6.32
C LEU A 64 7.71 10.33 5.22
N GLY A 65 6.88 11.19 4.61
CA GLY A 65 7.34 12.15 3.60
C GLY A 65 8.43 13.07 4.13
N ARG A 66 8.23 13.63 5.33
CA ARG A 66 9.24 14.46 5.99
C ARG A 66 10.53 13.69 6.29
N TYR A 67 10.43 12.47 6.82
CA TYR A 67 11.59 11.68 7.25
C TYR A 67 12.43 11.17 6.06
N PHE A 68 11.77 10.58 5.06
CA PHE A 68 12.45 10.00 3.89
C PHE A 68 12.69 10.99 2.75
N LYS A 69 12.39 12.28 2.96
CA LYS A 69 12.52 13.34 1.94
C LYS A 69 11.69 13.03 0.67
N THR A 70 10.51 12.45 0.85
CA THR A 70 9.52 12.22 -0.20
C THR A 70 8.29 13.10 0.03
N THR A 71 7.18 12.86 -0.67
CA THR A 71 5.94 13.59 -0.46
C THR A 71 4.92 12.74 0.30
N ALA A 72 4.04 13.36 1.10
CA ALA A 72 2.91 12.65 1.70
C ALA A 72 2.01 12.00 0.63
N ARG A 73 1.85 12.67 -0.51
CA ARG A 73 1.09 12.16 -1.66
C ARG A 73 1.67 10.87 -2.23
N PHE A 74 2.99 10.72 -2.27
CA PHE A 74 3.62 9.47 -2.69
C PHE A 74 3.10 8.28 -1.88
N TRP A 75 3.13 8.38 -0.55
CA TRP A 75 2.66 7.31 0.33
C TRP A 75 1.15 7.07 0.23
N LEU A 76 0.34 8.12 0.14
CA LEU A 76 -1.10 7.98 -0.03
C LEU A 76 -1.47 7.39 -1.40
N ASN A 77 -0.74 7.71 -2.46
CA ASN A 77 -0.97 7.12 -3.77
C ASN A 77 -0.71 5.61 -3.76
N LEU A 78 0.33 5.14 -3.05
CA LEU A 78 0.56 3.70 -2.87
C LEU A 78 -0.59 3.04 -2.11
N GLN A 79 -1.07 3.68 -1.03
CA GLN A 79 -2.22 3.18 -0.26
C GLN A 79 -3.48 3.11 -1.13
N THR A 80 -3.80 4.19 -1.86
CA THR A 80 -4.96 4.23 -2.75
C THR A 80 -4.88 3.20 -3.86
N ALA A 81 -3.70 3.02 -4.47
CA ALA A 81 -3.51 1.99 -5.50
C ALA A 81 -3.77 0.58 -4.93
N TYR A 82 -3.19 0.26 -3.77
CA TYR A 82 -3.41 -1.02 -3.10
C TYR A 82 -4.89 -1.25 -2.74
N ASP A 83 -5.54 -0.24 -2.15
CA ASP A 83 -6.93 -0.35 -1.73
C ASP A 83 -7.88 -0.55 -2.92
N LEU A 84 -7.65 0.20 -4.02
CA LEU A 84 -8.41 0.03 -5.25
C LEU A 84 -8.22 -1.37 -5.84
N GLU A 85 -6.99 -1.85 -5.97
CA GLU A 85 -6.70 -3.14 -6.58
C GLU A 85 -7.32 -4.31 -5.79
N ILE A 86 -7.30 -4.24 -4.46
CA ILE A 86 -7.95 -5.22 -3.58
C ILE A 86 -9.46 -5.25 -3.78
N ILE A 87 -10.11 -4.09 -3.91
CA ILE A 87 -11.56 -4.02 -4.15
C ILE A 87 -11.90 -4.45 -5.58
N GLU A 88 -11.08 -4.06 -6.56
CA GLU A 88 -11.26 -4.47 -7.94
C GLU A 88 -11.22 -6.00 -8.07
N ASP A 89 -10.23 -6.64 -7.45
CA ASP A 89 -10.07 -8.09 -7.48
C ASP A 89 -11.23 -8.85 -6.81
N ARG A 90 -11.88 -8.24 -5.81
CA ARG A 90 -12.92 -8.89 -5.00
C ARG A 90 -14.33 -8.59 -5.48
N MET A 91 -14.59 -7.38 -5.96
CA MET A 91 -15.94 -6.83 -6.06
C MET A 91 -16.24 -6.14 -7.39
N LEU A 92 -15.26 -5.92 -8.28
CA LEU A 92 -15.47 -5.12 -9.48
C LEU A 92 -16.65 -5.60 -10.31
N ALA A 93 -16.70 -6.90 -10.62
CA ALA A 93 -17.77 -7.49 -11.44
C ALA A 93 -19.17 -7.32 -10.81
N GLN A 94 -19.26 -7.37 -9.48
CA GLN A 94 -20.51 -7.12 -8.77
C GLN A 94 -20.89 -5.65 -8.86
N ILE A 95 -19.97 -4.74 -8.57
CA ILE A 95 -20.17 -3.29 -8.63
C ILE A 95 -20.64 -2.88 -10.04
N GLU A 96 -19.98 -3.38 -11.09
CA GLU A 96 -20.35 -3.11 -12.49
C GLU A 96 -21.75 -3.63 -12.85
N SER A 97 -22.19 -4.73 -12.24
CA SER A 97 -23.53 -5.27 -12.47
C SER A 97 -24.64 -4.49 -11.75
N GLU A 98 -24.32 -3.89 -10.60
CA GLU A 98 -25.28 -3.18 -9.73
C GLU A 98 -25.41 -1.69 -10.07
N ILE A 99 -24.32 -1.06 -10.53
CA ILE A 99 -24.27 0.39 -10.77
C ILE A 99 -24.45 0.69 -12.27
N ARG A 100 -25.46 1.50 -12.58
CA ARG A 100 -25.63 2.07 -13.93
C ARG A 100 -24.92 3.42 -14.00
N PRO A 101 -24.00 3.63 -14.96
CA PRO A 101 -23.39 4.93 -15.19
C PRO A 101 -24.44 6.00 -15.51
N VAL A 102 -24.17 7.23 -15.09
CA VAL A 102 -24.96 8.39 -15.53
C VAL A 102 -24.74 8.57 -17.04
N ALA A 103 -25.83 8.87 -17.76
CA ALA A 103 -25.82 9.11 -19.20
C ALA A 103 -25.15 10.45 -19.56
#